data_AF-A0A956KBZ8-F1
#
_entry.id   AF-A0A956KBZ8-F1
#
_cell.length_a   1.000
_cell.length_b   1.000
_cell.length_c   1.000
_cell.angle_alpha   90.00
_cell.angle_beta   90.00
_cell.angle_gamma   90.00
#
_symmetry.space_group_name_H-M   'P 1'
#
loop_
_entity.id
_entity.type
_entity.pdbx_description
1 polymer ?
#
loop_
_entity_poly.entity_id
_entity_poly.type
_entity_poly.pdbx_seq_one_letter_code
_entity_poly.pdbx_strand_id
1 'polypeptide(L)'
;MKLVKSVLIHTVLFGAGAVTAASCVNVNYPNPAYRCSPASGDAACPEDYQCCSDDPAAQDGDLPAYTFSAFGGKTPIFSDNNNILSTSGLCIEAGSISDTLLGNGCPIPCNPTWDPTDVATVCGPAASCCQTTELNQIDCVFDDLDQRWRTVNGGDIGKMLTRGDGMAIVINWTPDSHATHQDPEGVGCRAFTQDPNPNSDVNIACYQQLSVADQRGFCDARACSCVEDICGQMNADYVPRCLGAAM
;
A
#
# COMPACT_ATOMS: atom_id res chain seq x y z
N MET A 1 73.90 -20.31 18.88
CA MET A 1 72.72 -20.76 19.65
C MET A 1 71.56 -19.83 19.34
N LYS A 2 70.44 -20.42 18.88
CA LYS A 2 69.04 -19.97 18.95
C LYS A 2 68.66 -18.61 18.34
N LEU A 3 67.99 -18.65 17.18
CA LEU A 3 66.66 -18.04 16.93
C LEU A 3 66.20 -18.30 15.49
N VAL A 4 65.71 -19.52 15.21
CA VAL A 4 64.86 -19.79 14.05
C VAL A 4 63.77 -20.77 14.52
N LYS A 5 62.69 -20.22 15.04
CA LYS A 5 61.41 -20.91 15.27
C LYS A 5 60.30 -19.90 15.08
N SER A 6 59.73 -19.87 13.88
CA SER A 6 58.34 -19.49 13.57
C SER A 6 58.15 -19.64 12.05
N VAL A 7 58.14 -20.89 11.60
CA VAL A 7 57.63 -21.31 10.29
C VAL A 7 56.43 -22.21 10.60
N LEU A 8 55.40 -22.10 9.75
CA LEU A 8 54.09 -22.76 9.79
C LEU A 8 53.03 -22.08 10.64
N ILE A 9 52.21 -21.26 9.97
CA ILE A 9 50.73 -21.39 9.84
C ILE A 9 50.26 -20.04 9.28
N HIS A 10 50.31 -19.81 7.96
CA HIS A 10 49.58 -18.71 7.29
C HIS A 10 49.39 -19.00 5.78
N THR A 11 49.13 -20.24 5.40
CA THR A 11 48.92 -20.65 3.98
C THR A 11 47.57 -21.31 3.74
N VAL A 12 46.51 -20.88 4.42
CA VAL A 12 45.12 -21.15 3.99
C VAL A 12 44.24 -19.95 4.36
N LEU A 13 44.35 -18.84 3.66
CA LEU A 13 43.39 -17.71 3.76
C LEU A 13 43.38 -16.84 2.49
N PHE A 14 43.65 -17.44 1.33
CA PHE A 14 43.55 -16.79 0.02
C PHE A 14 42.77 -17.65 -0.99
N GLY A 15 41.72 -18.35 -0.52
CA GLY A 15 40.94 -19.27 -1.34
C GLY A 15 39.43 -19.27 -1.11
N ALA A 16 38.88 -18.26 -0.42
CA ALA A 16 37.44 -18.15 -0.17
C ALA A 16 36.88 -16.74 -0.43
N GLY A 17 37.65 -15.86 -1.09
CA GLY A 17 37.25 -14.47 -1.36
C GLY A 17 36.88 -14.17 -2.81
N ALA A 18 36.91 -15.15 -3.71
CA ALA A 18 36.75 -14.92 -5.16
C ALA A 18 35.68 -15.82 -5.84
N VAL A 19 34.89 -16.58 -5.08
CA VAL A 19 33.82 -17.45 -5.63
C VAL A 19 32.41 -16.94 -5.30
N THR A 20 32.25 -15.93 -4.45
CA THR A 20 30.94 -15.32 -4.17
C THR A 20 30.58 -14.16 -5.09
N ALA A 21 31.48 -13.74 -5.99
CA ALA A 21 31.24 -12.60 -6.90
C ALA A 21 30.61 -12.98 -8.26
N ALA A 22 30.29 -14.26 -8.48
CA ALA A 22 29.63 -14.73 -9.71
C ALA A 22 28.41 -15.62 -9.42
N SER A 23 27.74 -15.34 -8.30
CA SER A 23 26.43 -15.88 -8.01
C SER A 23 25.48 -14.71 -7.78
N CYS A 24 25.30 -13.88 -8.81
CA CYS A 24 24.00 -13.28 -9.07
C CYS A 24 23.05 -14.46 -9.33
N VAL A 25 22.68 -15.14 -8.25
CA VAL A 25 21.53 -16.04 -8.24
C VAL A 25 20.40 -15.18 -8.79
N ASN A 26 19.73 -15.63 -9.84
CA ASN A 26 18.44 -15.07 -10.22
C ASN A 26 17.56 -15.14 -8.96
N VAL A 27 17.55 -14.07 -8.18
CA VAL A 27 16.74 -13.99 -6.97
C VAL A 27 15.33 -13.83 -7.52
N ASN A 28 14.58 -14.92 -7.50
CA ASN A 28 13.18 -14.87 -7.85
C ASN A 28 12.47 -14.16 -6.69
N TYR A 29 12.12 -12.89 -6.90
CA TYR A 29 11.39 -12.11 -5.91
C TYR A 29 9.90 -12.49 -5.99
N PRO A 30 9.19 -12.57 -4.85
CA PRO A 30 7.74 -12.65 -4.90
C PRO A 30 7.23 -11.41 -5.63
N ASN A 31 6.25 -11.58 -6.52
CA ASN A 31 5.61 -10.47 -7.21
C ASN A 31 4.16 -10.34 -6.73
N PRO A 32 3.76 -9.18 -6.19
CA PRO A 32 4.51 -7.92 -6.07
C PRO A 32 5.71 -7.98 -5.10
N ALA A 33 6.80 -7.27 -5.41
CA ALA A 33 8.05 -7.22 -4.64
C ALA A 33 8.23 -5.84 -4.00
N TYR A 34 8.88 -5.75 -2.82
CA TYR A 34 9.39 -4.53 -2.13
C TYR A 34 8.51 -3.26 -2.10
N ARG A 35 8.59 -2.50 -1.01
CA ARG A 35 7.95 -1.17 -0.98
C ARG A 35 8.72 -0.20 -1.84
N CYS A 36 8.00 0.62 -2.58
CA CYS A 36 8.55 1.74 -3.34
C CYS A 36 7.63 2.96 -3.23
N SER A 37 8.12 4.11 -3.66
CA SER A 37 7.35 5.36 -3.77
C SER A 37 7.29 5.73 -5.24
N PRO A 38 6.12 5.65 -5.90
CA PRO A 38 5.96 6.08 -7.29
C PRO A 38 6.39 7.53 -7.54
N ALA A 39 6.20 8.43 -6.57
CA ALA A 39 6.68 9.81 -6.61
C ALA A 39 8.21 9.92 -6.69
N SER A 40 8.93 8.89 -6.25
CA SER A 40 10.40 8.80 -6.36
C SER A 40 10.87 8.02 -7.60
N GLY A 41 9.93 7.54 -8.43
CA GLY A 41 10.21 6.71 -9.60
C GLY A 41 10.67 5.28 -9.24
N ASP A 42 11.26 4.60 -10.22
CA ASP A 42 11.57 3.17 -10.14
C ASP A 42 12.93 2.85 -9.50
N ALA A 43 13.68 3.86 -9.04
CA ALA A 43 15.04 3.67 -8.54
C ALA A 43 15.13 2.78 -7.28
N ALA A 44 14.03 2.64 -6.54
CA ALA A 44 13.93 1.74 -5.40
C ALA A 44 13.62 0.29 -5.80
N CYS A 45 13.29 0.04 -7.07
CA CYS A 45 12.92 -1.25 -7.59
C CYS A 45 14.11 -1.98 -8.25
N PRO A 46 14.10 -3.33 -8.25
CA PRO A 46 15.07 -4.10 -9.02
C PRO A 46 15.01 -3.78 -10.52
N GLU A 47 16.05 -4.16 -11.25
CA GLU A 47 16.05 -4.10 -12.72
C GLU A 47 14.86 -4.91 -13.27
N ASP A 48 14.18 -4.39 -14.30
CA ASP A 48 12.94 -4.92 -14.90
C ASP A 48 11.64 -4.81 -14.07
N TYR A 49 11.70 -4.13 -12.92
CA TYR A 49 10.52 -3.79 -12.11
C TYR A 49 10.18 -2.31 -12.24
N GLN A 50 8.89 -2.00 -12.14
CA GLN A 50 8.38 -0.63 -12.06
C GLN A 50 7.57 -0.43 -10.78
N CYS A 51 7.61 0.79 -10.25
CA CYS A 51 6.91 1.14 -9.03
C CYS A 51 5.46 1.51 -9.31
N CYS A 52 4.55 0.63 -8.90
CA CYS A 52 3.11 0.78 -9.08
C CYS A 52 2.42 1.10 -7.76
N SER A 53 1.66 2.18 -7.75
CA SER A 53 0.73 2.49 -6.67
C SER A 53 -0.33 1.41 -6.55
N ASP A 54 -0.57 0.96 -5.33
CA ASP A 54 -1.63 0.02 -4.94
C ASP A 54 -2.88 0.72 -4.39
N ASP A 55 -2.95 2.06 -4.55
CA ASP A 55 -4.05 2.88 -4.05
C ASP A 55 -5.19 3.02 -5.09
N PRO A 56 -6.43 2.62 -4.72
CA PRO A 56 -7.58 2.67 -5.61
C PRO A 56 -8.43 3.96 -5.52
N ALA A 57 -8.03 4.94 -4.71
CA ALA A 57 -8.81 6.13 -4.44
C ALA A 57 -9.08 6.92 -5.73
N ALA A 58 -10.31 7.42 -5.84
CA ALA A 58 -10.75 8.27 -6.94
C ALA A 58 -11.48 9.51 -6.40
N GLN A 59 -11.67 10.51 -7.26
CA GLN A 59 -12.39 11.73 -6.88
C GLN A 59 -13.76 11.40 -6.30
N ASP A 60 -14.19 12.20 -5.32
CA ASP A 60 -15.50 12.10 -4.65
C ASP A 60 -15.76 10.77 -3.93
N GLY A 61 -14.78 9.87 -3.83
CA GLY A 61 -14.93 8.53 -3.22
C GLY A 61 -15.69 7.52 -4.08
N ASP A 62 -15.92 7.84 -5.35
CA ASP A 62 -16.48 6.91 -6.33
C ASP A 62 -15.46 5.82 -6.71
N LEU A 63 -15.93 4.81 -7.47
CA LEU A 63 -15.03 3.83 -8.07
C LEU A 63 -14.11 4.49 -9.12
N PRO A 64 -12.84 4.06 -9.20
CA PRO A 64 -11.90 4.58 -10.19
C PRO A 64 -12.29 4.18 -11.62
N ALA A 65 -12.21 5.15 -12.53
CA ALA A 65 -12.40 4.96 -13.96
C ALA A 65 -11.15 4.40 -14.64
N TYR A 66 -10.83 3.13 -14.38
CA TYR A 66 -9.82 2.41 -15.15
C TYR A 66 -10.37 1.92 -16.49
N THR A 67 -9.51 1.52 -17.42
CA THR A 67 -9.85 1.11 -18.80
C THR A 67 -10.94 0.04 -18.93
N PHE A 68 -11.22 -0.70 -17.86
CA PHE A 68 -12.23 -1.77 -17.81
C PHE A 68 -13.48 -1.42 -17.00
N SER A 69 -13.58 -0.23 -16.40
CA SER A 69 -14.76 0.18 -15.63
C SER A 69 -15.95 0.39 -16.57
N ALA A 70 -16.73 -0.68 -16.79
CA ALA A 70 -17.89 -0.67 -17.68
C ALA A 70 -19.02 0.28 -17.22
N PHE A 71 -18.93 0.80 -16.00
CA PHE A 71 -20.01 1.53 -15.32
C PHE A 71 -19.75 3.03 -15.14
N GLY A 72 -18.72 3.58 -15.80
CA GLY A 72 -18.21 4.89 -15.45
C GLY A 72 -17.48 4.86 -14.10
N GLY A 73 -16.83 5.96 -13.77
CA GLY A 73 -16.03 6.11 -12.57
C GLY A 73 -15.40 7.49 -12.54
N LYS A 74 -14.60 7.75 -11.52
CA LYS A 74 -13.90 9.02 -11.37
C LYS A 74 -12.41 8.88 -11.62
N THR A 75 -11.76 10.00 -11.88
CA THR A 75 -10.31 10.02 -12.09
C THR A 75 -9.60 9.48 -10.84
N PRO A 76 -8.77 8.42 -10.98
CA PRO A 76 -7.98 7.91 -9.88
C PRO A 76 -7.00 8.97 -9.37
N ILE A 77 -6.80 9.07 -8.06
CA ILE A 77 -6.00 10.14 -7.44
C ILE A 77 -4.51 9.76 -7.44
N PHE A 78 -4.18 8.49 -7.21
CA PHE A 78 -2.80 8.02 -6.96
C PHE A 78 -2.32 6.92 -7.90
N SER A 79 -3.07 6.60 -8.94
CA SER A 79 -2.80 5.49 -9.85
C SER A 79 -3.04 5.89 -11.31
N ASP A 80 -2.77 4.96 -12.23
CA ASP A 80 -2.80 5.22 -13.68
C ASP A 80 -1.93 6.44 -14.05
N ASN A 81 -2.49 7.46 -14.71
CA ASN A 81 -1.76 8.67 -15.08
C ASN A 81 -1.29 9.50 -13.86
N ASN A 82 -1.89 9.28 -12.69
CA ASN A 82 -1.53 9.95 -11.44
C ASN A 82 -0.64 9.09 -10.53
N ASN A 83 -0.09 7.98 -11.05
CA ASN A 83 0.82 7.11 -10.30
C ASN A 83 1.95 7.91 -9.63
N ILE A 84 2.51 8.92 -10.30
CA ILE A 84 3.61 9.73 -9.76
C ILE A 84 3.23 10.61 -8.54
N LEU A 85 1.95 10.69 -8.18
CA LEU A 85 1.49 11.41 -6.98
C LEU A 85 1.52 10.52 -5.73
N SER A 86 1.70 9.21 -5.91
CA SER A 86 1.69 8.23 -4.85
C SER A 86 3.01 8.18 -4.06
N THR A 87 2.91 8.11 -2.72
CA THR A 87 4.09 7.88 -1.86
C THR A 87 4.28 6.41 -1.47
N SER A 88 3.30 5.55 -1.77
CA SER A 88 3.32 4.12 -1.45
C SER A 88 2.90 3.27 -2.65
N GLY A 89 3.71 2.27 -2.94
CA GLY A 89 3.44 1.27 -3.97
C GLY A 89 4.32 0.04 -3.80
N LEU A 90 4.28 -0.82 -4.80
CA LEU A 90 5.13 -2.00 -4.90
C LEU A 90 5.87 -2.05 -6.23
N CYS A 91 7.04 -2.65 -6.20
CA CYS A 91 7.78 -3.00 -7.39
C CYS A 91 7.09 -4.19 -8.07
N ILE A 92 6.63 -3.97 -9.29
CA ILE A 92 5.96 -4.97 -10.12
C ILE A 92 6.87 -5.31 -11.28
N GLU A 93 7.17 -6.59 -11.45
CA GLU A 93 7.90 -7.08 -12.61
C GLU A 93 7.02 -6.97 -13.85
N ALA A 94 7.55 -6.50 -14.98
CA ALA A 94 6.78 -6.41 -16.20
C ALA A 94 6.22 -7.78 -16.63
N GLY A 95 4.88 -7.90 -16.75
CA GLY A 95 4.20 -9.11 -17.23
C GLY A 95 3.93 -10.20 -16.18
N SER A 96 4.15 -9.91 -14.90
CA SER A 96 4.09 -10.88 -13.79
C SER A 96 2.72 -11.01 -13.09
N ILE A 97 1.83 -10.03 -13.26
CA ILE A 97 0.42 -10.13 -12.86
C ILE A 97 -0.39 -10.31 -14.14
N SER A 98 -1.01 -11.48 -14.31
CA SER A 98 -1.75 -11.80 -15.52
C SER A 98 -3.12 -11.12 -15.52
N ASP A 99 -3.41 -10.54 -16.69
CA ASP A 99 -4.74 -10.36 -17.28
C ASP A 99 -5.43 -8.99 -17.15
N THR A 100 -4.95 -8.06 -16.32
CA THR A 100 -5.49 -6.68 -16.36
C THR A 100 -4.48 -5.62 -15.92
N LEU A 101 -3.81 -5.02 -16.91
CA LEU A 101 -2.89 -3.89 -16.70
C LEU A 101 -3.55 -2.58 -17.12
N LEU A 102 -3.21 -1.52 -16.39
CA LEU A 102 -3.44 -0.14 -16.77
C LEU A 102 -2.58 0.24 -17.98
N GLY A 103 -2.88 1.38 -18.61
CA GLY A 103 -2.14 1.87 -19.77
C GLY A 103 -0.66 2.15 -19.50
N ASN A 104 -0.30 2.38 -18.24
CA ASN A 104 1.08 2.55 -17.77
C ASN A 104 1.78 1.21 -17.43
N GLY A 105 1.13 0.07 -17.67
CA GLY A 105 1.67 -1.26 -17.38
C GLY A 105 1.54 -1.71 -15.92
N CYS A 106 0.99 -0.89 -15.03
CA CYS A 106 0.75 -1.29 -13.65
C CYS A 106 -0.50 -2.19 -13.54
N PRO A 107 -0.56 -3.08 -12.53
CA PRO A 107 -1.79 -3.80 -12.22
C PRO A 107 -2.88 -2.83 -11.79
N ILE A 108 -4.14 -3.22 -11.95
CA ILE A 108 -5.28 -2.40 -11.50
C ILE A 108 -5.32 -2.39 -9.97
N PRO A 109 -5.23 -1.21 -9.33
CA PRO A 109 -5.42 -1.10 -7.88
C PRO A 109 -6.88 -1.30 -7.51
N CYS A 110 -7.12 -1.89 -6.34
CA CYS A 110 -8.45 -2.14 -5.82
C CYS A 110 -8.48 -2.04 -4.30
N ASN A 111 -9.68 -1.87 -3.75
CA ASN A 111 -9.88 -1.89 -2.31
C ASN A 111 -10.49 -3.24 -1.88
N PRO A 112 -9.80 -4.05 -1.05
CA PRO A 112 -10.31 -5.35 -0.63
C PRO A 112 -11.45 -5.25 0.40
N THR A 113 -11.76 -4.05 0.91
CA THR A 113 -12.91 -3.79 1.79
C THR A 113 -14.17 -3.38 1.03
N TRP A 114 -14.11 -3.20 -0.30
CA TRP A 114 -15.29 -2.91 -1.11
C TRP A 114 -16.29 -4.07 -1.12
N ASP A 115 -17.54 -3.76 -1.46
CA ASP A 115 -18.54 -4.81 -1.72
C ASP A 115 -18.08 -5.69 -2.89
N PRO A 116 -18.38 -7.01 -2.89
CA PRO A 116 -18.03 -7.89 -4.00
C PRO A 116 -18.48 -7.40 -5.38
N THR A 117 -19.58 -6.64 -5.46
CA THR A 117 -20.07 -6.06 -6.72
C THR A 117 -19.18 -4.93 -7.24
N ASP A 118 -18.63 -4.11 -6.35
CA ASP A 118 -17.68 -3.05 -6.67
C ASP A 118 -16.31 -3.63 -7.05
N VAL A 119 -15.86 -4.67 -6.33
CA VAL A 119 -14.66 -5.43 -6.70
C VAL A 119 -14.82 -6.03 -8.10
N ALA A 120 -15.95 -6.69 -8.38
CA ALA A 120 -16.22 -7.24 -9.70
C ALA A 120 -16.33 -6.17 -10.80
N THR A 121 -16.74 -4.96 -10.44
CA THR A 121 -16.80 -3.80 -11.35
C THR A 121 -15.41 -3.30 -11.73
N VAL A 122 -14.49 -3.22 -10.76
CA VAL A 122 -13.13 -2.69 -10.96
C VAL A 122 -12.16 -3.75 -11.48
N CYS A 123 -12.17 -4.93 -10.86
CA CYS A 123 -11.26 -6.04 -11.18
C CYS A 123 -11.79 -6.98 -12.27
N GLY A 124 -13.08 -6.90 -12.60
CA GLY A 124 -13.75 -7.86 -13.46
C GLY A 124 -14.30 -9.06 -12.68
N PRO A 125 -15.24 -9.82 -13.28
CA PRO A 125 -16.07 -10.81 -12.58
C PRO A 125 -15.33 -12.06 -12.10
N ALA A 126 -14.09 -12.29 -12.53
CA ALA A 126 -13.30 -13.49 -12.20
C ALA A 126 -12.04 -13.18 -11.38
N ALA A 127 -11.83 -11.92 -11.01
CA ALA A 127 -10.66 -11.49 -10.26
C ALA A 127 -11.04 -11.14 -8.80
N SER A 128 -10.10 -11.37 -7.90
CA SER A 128 -10.17 -10.96 -6.49
C SER A 128 -9.38 -9.67 -6.29
N CYS A 129 -9.75 -8.90 -5.26
CA CYS A 129 -8.90 -7.80 -4.81
C CYS A 129 -7.96 -8.30 -3.70
N CYS A 130 -6.67 -8.37 -3.99
CA CYS A 130 -5.69 -8.89 -3.04
C CYS A 130 -4.96 -7.76 -2.33
N GLN A 131 -5.11 -7.74 -1.00
CA GLN A 131 -4.42 -6.79 -0.14
C GLN A 131 -2.90 -6.95 -0.31
N THR A 132 -2.23 -5.82 -0.51
CA THR A 132 -0.80 -5.75 -0.81
C THR A 132 0.01 -5.27 0.39
N THR A 133 -0.65 -4.76 1.42
CA THR A 133 -0.02 -4.20 2.62
C THR A 133 -0.69 -4.72 3.86
N GLU A 134 0.07 -5.33 4.77
CA GLU A 134 -0.45 -5.67 6.09
C GLU A 134 -0.70 -4.39 6.90
N LEU A 135 -1.84 -4.34 7.57
CA LEU A 135 -2.17 -3.28 8.51
C LEU A 135 -1.24 -3.37 9.73
N ASN A 136 -0.99 -2.25 10.41
CA ASN A 136 -0.29 -2.25 11.69
C ASN A 136 -1.21 -1.72 12.79
N GLN A 137 -0.94 -2.07 14.05
CA GLN A 137 -1.67 -1.55 15.20
C GLN A 137 -1.64 -0.02 15.29
N ILE A 138 -0.59 0.62 14.78
CA ILE A 138 -0.49 2.10 14.69
C ILE A 138 -1.45 2.72 13.67
N ASP A 139 -2.06 1.91 12.80
CA ASP A 139 -3.07 2.33 11.82
C ASP A 139 -4.51 2.18 12.38
N CYS A 140 -4.63 1.85 13.68
CA CYS A 140 -5.91 1.67 14.35
C CYS A 140 -6.29 2.90 15.16
N VAL A 141 -7.57 3.27 15.11
CA VAL A 141 -8.17 4.33 15.92
C VAL A 141 -9.38 3.78 16.68
N PHE A 142 -9.61 4.29 17.89
CA PHE A 142 -10.82 4.01 18.63
C PHE A 142 -11.90 5.00 18.19
N ASP A 143 -12.96 4.49 17.56
CA ASP A 143 -14.13 5.28 17.19
C ASP A 143 -15.03 5.47 18.41
N ASP A 144 -15.09 6.69 18.92
CA ASP A 144 -15.92 7.02 20.08
C ASP A 144 -17.43 6.94 19.79
N LEU A 145 -17.86 7.01 18.52
CA LEU A 145 -19.27 6.86 18.15
C LEU A 145 -19.69 5.40 18.21
N ASP A 146 -18.88 4.53 17.62
CA ASP A 146 -19.17 3.10 17.54
C ASP A 146 -18.65 2.32 18.76
N GLN A 147 -17.85 2.97 19.62
CA GLN A 147 -17.17 2.38 20.77
C GLN A 147 -16.32 1.17 20.38
N ARG A 148 -15.62 1.25 19.24
CA ARG A 148 -14.85 0.14 18.65
C ARG A 148 -13.54 0.63 18.04
N TRP A 149 -12.55 -0.25 18.05
CA TRP A 149 -11.34 -0.09 17.24
C TRP A 149 -11.66 -0.39 15.78
N ARG A 150 -11.26 0.53 14.90
CA ARG A 150 -11.32 0.39 13.44
C ARG A 150 -10.03 0.88 12.81
N THR A 151 -9.83 0.51 11.56
CA THR A 151 -8.79 1.10 10.73
C THR A 151 -9.04 2.60 10.55
N VAL A 152 -7.98 3.40 10.51
CA VAL A 152 -8.07 4.80 10.10
C VAL A 152 -8.48 4.94 8.64
N ASN A 153 -9.13 6.05 8.31
CA ASN A 153 -9.45 6.42 6.93
C ASN A 153 -9.23 7.92 6.71
N GLY A 154 -9.33 8.38 5.47
CA GLY A 154 -9.18 9.79 5.13
C GLY A 154 -10.13 10.74 5.89
N GLY A 155 -11.25 10.25 6.40
CA GLY A 155 -12.17 11.00 7.27
C GLY A 155 -11.59 11.36 8.64
N ASP A 156 -10.55 10.65 9.08
CA ASP A 156 -9.78 10.98 10.27
C ASP A 156 -8.78 12.12 9.99
N ILE A 157 -8.56 12.53 8.72
CA ILE A 157 -7.68 13.66 8.33
C ILE A 157 -8.33 14.99 8.69
N GLY A 158 -7.67 15.74 9.57
CA GLY A 158 -7.90 17.19 9.70
C GLY A 158 -9.29 17.59 10.20
N LYS A 159 -10.14 16.64 10.63
CA LYS A 159 -11.38 16.98 11.33
C LYS A 159 -11.06 17.33 12.78
N MET A 160 -11.48 18.52 13.18
CA MET A 160 -11.90 18.75 14.56
C MET A 160 -13.20 17.98 14.79
N LEU A 161 -13.13 16.79 15.41
CA LEU A 161 -14.33 16.12 15.92
C LEU A 161 -14.73 16.81 17.21
N THR A 162 -15.93 17.39 17.28
CA THR A 162 -16.44 17.94 18.54
C THR A 162 -17.01 16.79 19.37
N ARG A 163 -16.35 16.46 20.49
CA ARG A 163 -16.88 15.50 21.48
C ARG A 163 -18.20 16.03 22.06
N GLY A 164 -19.06 15.15 22.60
CA GLY A 164 -20.36 15.53 23.18
C GLY A 164 -20.33 16.57 24.31
N ASP A 165 -19.14 16.95 24.79
CA ASP A 165 -18.87 18.02 25.76
C ASP A 165 -18.42 19.35 25.12
N GLY A 166 -18.34 19.42 23.78
CA GLY A 166 -17.91 20.61 23.05
C GLY A 166 -16.41 20.72 22.77
N MET A 167 -15.59 19.73 23.15
CA MET A 167 -14.14 19.75 22.86
C MET A 167 -13.82 19.32 21.43
N ALA A 168 -12.98 20.09 20.73
CA ALA A 168 -12.45 19.73 19.42
C ALA A 168 -11.29 18.72 19.56
N ILE A 169 -11.47 17.52 19.00
CA ILE A 169 -10.44 16.50 18.81
C ILE A 169 -9.87 16.73 17.42
N VAL A 170 -8.65 17.26 17.32
CA VAL A 170 -7.88 17.22 16.07
C VAL A 170 -7.14 15.90 16.06
N ILE A 171 -7.52 14.96 15.20
CA ILE A 171 -6.63 13.83 14.90
C ILE A 171 -5.53 14.41 14.02
N ASN A 172 -4.38 14.67 14.66
CA ASN A 172 -3.21 15.20 13.98
C ASN A 172 -2.49 14.05 13.28
N TRP A 173 -2.50 14.07 11.96
CA TRP A 173 -1.77 13.13 11.13
C TRP A 173 -0.29 13.46 11.26
N THR A 174 0.41 12.71 12.09
CA THR A 174 1.87 12.78 12.19
C THR A 174 2.44 11.55 11.52
N PRO A 175 3.59 11.62 10.83
CA PRO A 175 4.22 10.44 10.20
C PRO A 175 4.43 9.24 11.16
N ASP A 176 4.51 9.50 12.47
CA ASP A 176 4.65 8.47 13.51
C ASP A 176 3.31 7.77 13.86
N SER A 177 2.18 8.32 13.40
CA SER A 177 0.83 7.78 13.55
C SER A 177 0.28 7.43 12.16
N HIS A 178 -0.18 6.19 11.95
CA HIS A 178 -0.79 5.77 10.67
C HIS A 178 0.23 5.64 9.52
N ALA A 179 1.35 4.94 9.79
CA ALA A 179 2.50 4.83 8.89
C ALA A 179 2.20 4.18 7.54
N THR A 180 1.06 3.49 7.38
CA THR A 180 0.69 2.85 6.12
C THR A 180 -0.15 3.73 5.21
N HIS A 181 -0.28 5.03 5.47
CA HIS A 181 -1.12 5.91 4.67
C HIS A 181 -0.50 6.33 3.33
N GLN A 182 -1.36 6.63 2.34
CA GLN A 182 -0.95 6.92 0.96
C GLN A 182 -0.25 8.26 0.73
N ASP A 183 -0.68 9.31 1.44
CA ASP A 183 -0.14 10.67 1.27
C ASP A 183 -0.09 11.38 2.63
N PRO A 184 0.84 10.98 3.53
CA PRO A 184 0.88 11.47 4.91
C PRO A 184 1.01 12.99 5.05
N GLU A 185 1.57 13.67 4.05
CA GLU A 185 1.77 15.12 4.04
C GLU A 185 0.75 15.87 3.16
N GLY A 186 -0.20 15.16 2.55
CA GLY A 186 -1.19 15.72 1.63
C GLY A 186 -0.60 16.33 0.36
N VAL A 187 0.66 16.02 0.03
CA VAL A 187 1.41 16.62 -1.10
C VAL A 187 0.81 16.17 -2.42
N GLY A 188 0.51 14.88 -2.56
CA GLY A 188 -0.10 14.32 -3.75
C GLY A 188 -1.52 14.85 -3.96
N CYS A 189 -2.32 14.96 -2.91
CA CYS A 189 -3.66 15.56 -2.98
C CYS A 189 -3.63 17.02 -3.43
N ARG A 190 -2.71 17.85 -2.91
CA ARG A 190 -2.57 19.25 -3.37
C ARG A 190 -2.10 19.35 -4.82
N ALA A 191 -1.21 18.45 -5.24
CA ALA A 191 -0.77 18.38 -6.63
C ALA A 191 -1.93 17.97 -7.56
N PHE A 192 -2.76 17.02 -7.11
CA PHE A 192 -3.91 16.52 -7.85
C PHE A 192 -5.01 17.57 -8.03
N THR A 193 -5.39 18.26 -6.95
CA THR A 193 -6.44 19.31 -6.98
C THR A 193 -5.96 20.61 -7.61
N GLN A 194 -4.64 20.81 -7.71
CA GLN A 194 -3.98 22.04 -8.12
C GLN A 194 -4.33 23.25 -7.24
N ASP A 195 -4.77 23.00 -6.00
CA ASP A 195 -5.12 24.04 -5.03
C ASP A 195 -4.01 24.18 -3.97
N PRO A 196 -3.34 25.35 -3.89
CA PRO A 196 -2.27 25.58 -2.92
C PRO A 196 -2.78 25.75 -1.48
N ASN A 197 -4.08 25.96 -1.26
CA ASN A 197 -4.65 26.09 0.08
C ASN A 197 -4.97 24.70 0.65
N PRO A 198 -4.20 24.16 1.63
CA PRO A 198 -4.45 22.83 2.17
C PRO A 198 -5.82 22.69 2.84
N ASN A 199 -6.47 23.80 3.21
CA ASN A 199 -7.77 23.81 3.89
C ASN A 199 -8.95 24.11 2.94
N SER A 200 -8.75 24.09 1.62
CA SER A 200 -9.87 24.26 0.70
C SER A 200 -10.76 23.02 0.67
N ASP A 201 -12.03 23.20 0.35
CA ASP A 201 -13.00 22.10 0.29
C ASP A 201 -12.55 20.99 -0.69
N VAL A 202 -11.88 21.35 -1.79
CA VAL A 202 -11.37 20.38 -2.76
C VAL A 202 -10.18 19.56 -2.22
N ASN A 203 -9.29 20.17 -1.45
CA ASN A 203 -8.20 19.44 -0.78
C ASN A 203 -8.73 18.56 0.34
N ILE A 204 -9.68 19.06 1.14
CA ILE A 204 -10.35 18.27 2.17
C ILE A 204 -11.08 17.07 1.57
N ALA A 205 -11.79 17.26 0.46
CA ALA A 205 -12.46 16.18 -0.26
C ALA A 205 -11.46 15.12 -0.76
N CYS A 206 -10.28 15.53 -1.24
CA CYS A 206 -9.21 14.60 -1.62
C CYS A 206 -8.67 13.83 -0.42
N TYR A 207 -8.35 14.52 0.68
CA TYR A 207 -7.83 13.90 1.89
C TYR A 207 -8.78 12.84 2.46
N GLN A 208 -10.09 13.08 2.35
CA GLN A 208 -11.12 12.12 2.78
C GLN A 208 -11.09 10.79 2.02
N GLN A 209 -10.47 10.74 0.84
CA GLN A 209 -10.35 9.53 0.04
C GLN A 209 -9.04 8.78 0.26
N LEU A 210 -8.16 9.30 1.12
CA LEU A 210 -6.87 8.66 1.31
C LEU A 210 -7.01 7.30 1.98
N SER A 211 -6.42 6.31 1.34
CA SER A 211 -6.45 4.93 1.79
C SER A 211 -5.28 4.62 2.72
N VAL A 212 -5.44 3.54 3.47
CA VAL A 212 -4.40 2.91 4.30
C VAL A 212 -4.25 1.44 3.92
N ALA A 213 -3.33 0.72 4.56
CA ALA A 213 -2.94 -0.63 4.18
C ALA A 213 -4.09 -1.61 3.89
N ASP A 214 -5.16 -1.59 4.70
CA ASP A 214 -6.28 -2.53 4.54
C ASP A 214 -7.20 -2.21 3.36
N GLN A 215 -7.05 -1.03 2.76
CA GLN A 215 -7.83 -0.56 1.61
C GLN A 215 -7.02 -0.57 0.31
N ARG A 216 -5.78 -1.05 0.36
CA ARG A 216 -4.88 -1.09 -0.80
C ARG A 216 -4.58 -2.51 -1.24
N GLY A 217 -4.62 -2.69 -2.55
CA GLY A 217 -4.46 -3.99 -3.16
C GLY A 217 -4.38 -3.90 -4.68
N PHE A 218 -4.14 -5.06 -5.29
CA PHE A 218 -4.21 -5.24 -6.73
C PHE A 218 -5.24 -6.29 -7.10
N CYS A 219 -5.90 -6.08 -8.22
CA CYS A 219 -6.73 -7.09 -8.85
C CYS A 219 -5.85 -8.28 -9.29
N ASP A 220 -6.20 -9.48 -8.86
CA ASP A 220 -5.51 -10.73 -9.20
C ASP A 220 -6.54 -11.79 -9.58
N ALA A 221 -6.28 -12.55 -10.64
CA ALA A 221 -7.12 -13.68 -11.05
C ALA A 221 -7.03 -14.87 -10.07
N ARG A 222 -6.04 -14.87 -9.17
CA ARG A 222 -5.84 -15.91 -8.16
C ARG A 222 -6.60 -15.57 -6.88
N ALA A 223 -6.85 -16.61 -6.08
CA ALA A 223 -7.37 -16.43 -4.73
C ALA A 223 -6.34 -15.72 -3.85
N CYS A 224 -6.78 -14.67 -3.17
CA CYS A 224 -5.93 -13.93 -2.23
C CYS A 224 -5.69 -14.76 -0.97
N SER A 225 -4.51 -14.59 -0.37
CA SER A 225 -4.34 -15.01 1.02
C SER A 225 -5.27 -14.19 1.91
N CYS A 226 -5.93 -14.85 2.86
CA CYS A 226 -6.77 -14.15 3.82
C CYS A 226 -5.87 -13.31 4.74
N VAL A 227 -6.20 -12.02 4.88
CA VAL A 227 -5.56 -11.09 5.79
C VAL A 227 -6.51 -10.83 6.96
N GLU A 228 -6.00 -10.96 8.18
CA GLU A 228 -6.76 -10.69 9.40
C GLU A 228 -6.91 -9.19 9.64
N ASP A 229 -8.00 -8.81 10.31
CA ASP A 229 -8.28 -7.42 10.68
C ASP A 229 -7.59 -7.09 12.00
N ILE A 230 -6.42 -6.48 11.92
CA ILE A 230 -5.55 -6.17 13.06
C ILE A 230 -6.22 -5.17 14.02
N CYS A 231 -6.98 -4.20 13.50
CA CYS A 231 -7.74 -3.28 14.35
C CYS A 231 -8.95 -3.97 14.98
N GLY A 232 -9.61 -4.83 14.22
CA GLY A 232 -10.67 -5.72 14.67
C GLY A 232 -10.27 -6.53 15.90
N GLN A 233 -9.07 -7.12 15.90
CA GLN A 233 -8.52 -7.93 16.99
C GLN A 233 -8.42 -7.20 18.34
N MET A 234 -8.39 -5.87 18.33
CA MET A 234 -8.37 -5.07 19.55
C MET A 234 -9.75 -4.96 20.22
N ASN A 235 -10.82 -5.37 19.53
CA ASN A 235 -12.17 -5.40 20.09
C ASN A 235 -12.41 -6.70 20.88
N ALA A 236 -13.08 -6.58 22.02
CA ALA A 236 -13.30 -7.72 22.92
C ALA A 236 -14.18 -8.84 22.31
N ASP A 237 -14.99 -8.51 21.31
CA ASP A 237 -15.91 -9.40 20.62
C ASP A 237 -15.36 -9.88 19.25
N TYR A 238 -14.07 -9.68 18.98
CA TYR A 238 -13.45 -10.05 17.71
C TYR A 238 -13.64 -11.53 17.37
N VAL A 239 -14.03 -11.79 16.12
CA VAL A 239 -14.07 -13.12 15.53
C VAL A 239 -13.08 -13.15 14.36
N PRO A 240 -12.05 -14.03 14.40
CA PRO A 240 -11.07 -14.13 13.32
C PRO A 240 -11.70 -14.44 11.97
N ARG A 241 -11.30 -13.69 10.94
CA ARG A 241 -11.85 -13.81 9.59
C ARG A 241 -11.28 -15.04 8.86
N CYS A 242 -10.02 -15.36 9.12
CA CYS A 242 -9.28 -16.39 8.38
C CYS A 242 -9.36 -17.78 9.02
N LEU A 243 -9.85 -17.93 10.25
CA LEU A 243 -9.98 -19.23 10.92
C LEU A 243 -11.07 -20.16 10.32
N GLY A 244 -11.86 -19.68 9.36
CA GLY A 244 -12.83 -20.48 8.59
C GLY A 244 -12.53 -20.58 7.10
N ALA A 245 -11.51 -19.89 6.59
CA ALA A 245 -11.05 -19.98 5.22
C ALA A 245 -10.12 -21.19 5.11
N ALA A 246 -10.69 -22.37 4.84
CA ALA A 246 -9.92 -23.58 4.62
C ALA A 246 -8.88 -23.37 3.50
N MET A 247 -7.66 -23.84 3.76
CA MET A 247 -6.57 -24.00 2.78
C MET A 247 -7.01 -24.80 1.55
#